data_AF-A0A706Q0D1-F1
#
_entry.id   AF-A0A706Q0D1-F1
#
_cell.length_a   1.000
_cell.length_b   1.000
_cell.length_c   1.000
_cell.angle_alpha   90.00
_cell.angle_beta   90.00
_cell.angle_gamma   90.00
#
_symmetry.space_group_name_H-M   'P 1'
#
loop_
_entity.id
_entity.type
_entity.pdbx_description
1 polymer ?
#
loop_
_entity_poly.entity_id
_entity_poly.type
_entity_poly.pdbx_seq_one_letter_code
_entity_poly.pdbx_strand_id
1 'polypeptide(L)'
;VSNVTVQDCAGAGMLAHTFNRTFSNITVIDCNYMNFDSDQIIIIGDCIVNGIRAAGIKPQPSKGMVISAPNSTLSGVVGNVPPDRILAGNIIDSALGQTRINGFNGDSVEMGLRVHKLTKTLDSGAIRSTLNGGPGSGSAWTEITAISGSLPDAVSLKINRGDYHAVEIPVAVTVLPDAAVRDNGSIALYLEGDSLKALVKRADGSYTRLTLA
;
A
#
# COMPACT_ATOMS: atom_id res chain seq x y z
N VAL A 1 -13.04 -15.82 -21.35
CA VAL A 1 -12.37 -17.04 -20.86
C VAL A 1 -12.72 -17.18 -19.39
N SER A 2 -13.10 -18.38 -18.92
CA SER A 2 -13.56 -18.55 -17.54
C SER A 2 -13.12 -19.88 -16.94
N ASN A 3 -12.93 -19.92 -15.61
CA ASN A 3 -12.70 -21.14 -14.83
C ASN A 3 -11.47 -21.93 -15.32
N VAL A 4 -10.35 -21.24 -15.50
CA VAL A 4 -9.10 -21.84 -15.95
C VAL A 4 -8.19 -22.05 -14.74
N THR A 5 -7.62 -23.26 -14.64
CA THR A 5 -6.65 -23.61 -13.60
C THR A 5 -5.38 -24.13 -14.27
N VAL A 6 -4.27 -23.43 -14.04
CA VAL A 6 -2.91 -23.80 -14.46
C VAL A 6 -2.03 -23.82 -13.22
N GLN A 7 -1.30 -24.90 -13.02
CA GLN A 7 -0.47 -25.10 -11.82
C GLN A 7 0.84 -25.76 -12.23
N ASP A 8 1.92 -25.45 -11.51
CA ASP A 8 3.20 -26.14 -11.59
C ASP A 8 3.79 -26.25 -13.02
N CYS A 9 3.89 -25.12 -13.72
CA CYS A 9 4.42 -25.06 -15.08
C CYS A 9 5.89 -24.60 -15.10
N ALA A 10 6.70 -25.26 -15.92
CA ALA A 10 8.13 -24.95 -16.05
C ALA A 10 8.37 -23.52 -16.54
N GLY A 11 7.60 -23.07 -17.54
CA GLY A 11 7.58 -21.71 -18.08
C GLY A 11 6.31 -20.94 -17.68
N ALA A 12 5.92 -19.94 -18.48
CA ALA A 12 4.70 -19.16 -18.23
C ALA A 12 3.47 -20.05 -18.11
N GLY A 13 2.58 -19.72 -17.17
CA GLY A 13 1.30 -20.42 -17.03
C GLY A 13 0.23 -19.89 -17.99
N MET A 14 0.33 -18.61 -18.39
CA MET A 14 -0.57 -18.03 -19.38
C MET A 14 0.16 -17.01 -20.26
N LEU A 15 0.00 -17.16 -21.59
CA LEU A 15 0.38 -16.16 -22.59
C LEU A 15 -0.84 -15.83 -23.44
N ALA A 16 -1.43 -14.65 -23.21
CA ALA A 16 -2.62 -14.19 -23.90
C ALA A 16 -2.31 -12.96 -24.77
N HIS A 17 -2.03 -13.20 -26.04
CA HIS A 17 -1.98 -12.14 -27.05
C HIS A 17 -3.39 -11.79 -27.51
N THR A 18 -4.16 -11.16 -26.63
CA THR A 18 -5.59 -10.87 -26.82
C THR A 18 -5.92 -9.42 -26.52
N PHE A 19 -6.97 -8.90 -27.16
CA PHE A 19 -7.47 -7.52 -27.05
C PHE A 19 -8.96 -7.57 -26.73
N ASN A 20 -9.46 -6.61 -25.93
CA ASN A 20 -10.86 -6.50 -25.50
C ASN A 20 -11.48 -7.84 -25.04
N ARG A 21 -10.77 -8.57 -24.18
CA ARG A 21 -11.19 -9.90 -23.70
C ARG A 21 -11.36 -9.93 -22.18
N THR A 22 -12.39 -10.61 -21.72
CA THR A 22 -12.63 -10.85 -20.29
C THR A 22 -12.13 -12.23 -19.86
N PHE A 23 -11.35 -12.24 -18.79
CA PHE A 23 -10.90 -13.42 -18.06
C PHE A 23 -11.56 -13.44 -16.68
N SER A 24 -12.26 -14.52 -16.33
CA SER A 24 -12.98 -14.61 -15.06
C SER A 24 -12.63 -15.89 -14.30
N ASN A 25 -12.39 -15.78 -13.00
CA ASN A 25 -12.04 -16.92 -12.14
C ASN A 25 -10.86 -17.74 -12.70
N ILE A 26 -9.68 -17.12 -12.69
CA ILE A 26 -8.45 -17.70 -13.21
C ILE A 26 -7.54 -18.11 -12.05
N THR A 27 -6.92 -19.27 -12.15
CA THR A 27 -5.86 -19.72 -11.25
C THR A 27 -4.62 -20.02 -12.08
N VAL A 28 -3.53 -19.30 -11.83
CA VAL A 28 -2.20 -19.59 -12.40
C VAL A 28 -1.20 -19.49 -11.25
N ILE A 29 -0.76 -20.62 -10.74
CA ILE A 29 0.10 -20.69 -9.53
C ILE A 29 1.33 -21.55 -9.77
N ASP A 30 2.43 -21.23 -9.09
CA ASP A 30 3.69 -21.98 -9.13
C ASP A 30 4.25 -22.20 -10.56
N CYS A 31 3.99 -21.25 -11.45
CA CYS A 31 4.49 -21.26 -12.82
C CYS A 31 5.85 -20.55 -12.94
N ASN A 32 6.50 -20.72 -14.08
CA ASN A 32 7.88 -20.31 -14.34
C ASN A 32 8.88 -20.85 -13.30
N TYR A 33 8.65 -22.06 -12.77
CA TYR A 33 9.50 -22.60 -11.70
C TYR A 33 10.94 -22.90 -12.18
N MET A 34 11.17 -23.04 -13.49
CA MET A 34 12.53 -23.17 -14.05
C MET A 34 13.21 -21.82 -14.31
N ASN A 35 12.58 -20.71 -13.92
CA ASN A 35 13.15 -19.36 -14.01
C ASN A 35 13.59 -19.01 -15.44
N PHE A 36 12.74 -19.33 -16.42
CA PHE A 36 12.87 -18.80 -17.77
C PHE A 36 12.76 -17.27 -17.70
N ASP A 37 13.33 -16.60 -18.70
CA ASP A 37 13.23 -15.15 -18.84
C ASP A 37 11.82 -14.76 -19.35
N SER A 38 10.83 -14.94 -18.48
CA SER A 38 9.40 -14.82 -18.77
C SER A 38 8.64 -14.41 -17.52
N ASP A 39 7.54 -13.70 -17.72
CA ASP A 39 6.53 -13.49 -16.68
C ASP A 39 5.67 -14.76 -16.52
N GLN A 40 5.00 -14.94 -15.38
CA GLN A 40 4.12 -16.10 -15.15
C GLN A 40 2.78 -15.97 -15.88
N ILE A 41 2.23 -14.75 -15.91
CA ILE A 41 0.94 -14.42 -16.51
C ILE A 41 1.12 -13.21 -17.42
N ILE A 42 0.94 -13.39 -18.73
CA ILE A 42 1.16 -12.35 -19.74
C ILE A 42 -0.16 -12.07 -20.47
N ILE A 43 -0.57 -10.79 -20.48
CA ILE A 43 -1.73 -10.30 -21.23
C ILE A 43 -1.34 -9.03 -21.98
N ILE A 44 -1.39 -9.06 -23.31
CA ILE A 44 -0.84 -7.98 -24.14
C ILE A 44 -1.80 -6.78 -24.27
N GLY A 45 -3.07 -7.05 -24.61
CA GLY A 45 -4.03 -6.01 -24.94
C GLY A 45 -4.82 -5.46 -23.76
N ASP A 46 -5.83 -4.67 -24.12
CA ASP A 46 -6.82 -4.02 -23.26
C ASP A 46 -7.87 -5.02 -22.76
N CYS A 47 -7.50 -5.85 -21.78
CA CYS A 47 -8.36 -6.90 -21.24
C CYS A 47 -8.91 -6.57 -19.84
N ILE A 48 -9.90 -7.34 -19.42
CA ILE A 48 -10.45 -7.32 -18.06
C ILE A 48 -10.16 -8.66 -17.40
N VAL A 49 -9.67 -8.63 -16.15
CA VAL A 49 -9.47 -9.83 -15.33
C VAL A 49 -10.28 -9.70 -14.04
N ASN A 50 -11.25 -10.59 -13.86
CA ASN A 50 -12.15 -10.64 -12.71
C ASN A 50 -11.87 -11.89 -11.88
N GLY A 51 -11.08 -11.75 -10.81
CA GLY A 51 -10.68 -12.83 -9.93
C GLY A 51 -9.53 -13.65 -10.50
N ILE A 52 -8.35 -13.49 -9.89
CA ILE A 52 -7.14 -14.22 -10.27
C ILE A 52 -6.33 -14.67 -9.05
N ARG A 53 -6.02 -15.96 -8.98
CA ARG A 53 -5.10 -16.53 -7.98
C ARG A 53 -3.72 -16.67 -8.62
N ALA A 54 -2.72 -15.97 -8.08
CA ALA A 54 -1.42 -15.78 -8.73
C ALA A 54 -0.19 -16.14 -7.86
N ALA A 55 -0.38 -16.82 -6.73
CA ALA A 55 0.70 -17.34 -5.91
C ALA A 55 0.35 -18.72 -5.35
N GLY A 56 1.32 -19.64 -5.39
CA GLY A 56 1.25 -20.95 -4.76
C GLY A 56 2.21 -21.06 -3.58
N ILE A 57 2.90 -22.20 -3.46
CA ILE A 57 3.80 -22.50 -2.33
C ILE A 57 5.28 -22.36 -2.68
N LYS A 58 5.63 -22.27 -3.97
CA LYS A 58 7.03 -22.22 -4.40
C LYS A 58 7.65 -20.85 -4.15
N PRO A 59 8.97 -20.79 -3.91
CA PRO A 59 9.69 -19.52 -3.97
C PRO A 59 9.52 -18.90 -5.35
N GLN A 60 9.42 -17.57 -5.40
CA GLN A 60 9.24 -16.86 -6.66
C GLN A 60 10.52 -16.97 -7.51
N PRO A 61 10.39 -17.15 -8.84
CA PRO A 61 11.54 -17.07 -9.74
C PRO A 61 12.18 -15.68 -9.64
N SER A 62 13.51 -15.62 -9.81
CA SER A 62 14.23 -14.34 -9.71
C SER A 62 13.95 -13.42 -10.90
N LYS A 63 13.63 -14.00 -12.06
CA LYS A 63 13.31 -13.30 -13.31
C LYS A 63 11.81 -13.15 -13.52
N GLY A 64 11.45 -12.12 -14.27
CA GLY A 64 10.07 -11.86 -14.69
C GLY A 64 9.14 -11.33 -13.60
N MET A 65 7.95 -10.93 -14.01
CA MET A 65 6.83 -10.51 -13.19
C MET A 65 5.94 -11.72 -12.88
N VAL A 66 5.16 -11.63 -11.81
CA VAL A 66 4.07 -12.59 -11.61
C VAL A 66 2.95 -12.28 -12.61
N ILE A 67 2.56 -11.01 -12.71
CA ILE A 67 1.54 -10.56 -13.66
C ILE A 67 2.10 -9.42 -14.51
N SER A 68 1.99 -9.56 -15.82
CA SER A 68 2.36 -8.56 -16.81
C SER A 68 1.17 -8.33 -17.76
N ALA A 69 0.36 -7.34 -17.41
CA ALA A 69 -0.88 -6.99 -18.09
C ALA A 69 -1.03 -5.46 -18.22
N PRO A 70 -0.07 -4.76 -18.85
CA PRO A 70 0.10 -3.31 -18.75
C PRO A 70 -1.09 -2.48 -19.25
N ASN A 71 -1.93 -3.05 -20.12
CA ASN A 71 -3.11 -2.37 -20.67
C ASN A 71 -4.43 -2.88 -20.06
N SER A 72 -4.36 -3.83 -19.13
CA SER A 72 -5.54 -4.49 -18.56
C SER A 72 -5.93 -3.93 -17.20
N THR A 73 -7.22 -4.05 -16.88
CA THR A 73 -7.74 -3.80 -15.53
C THR A 73 -7.92 -5.12 -14.80
N LEU A 74 -7.35 -5.21 -13.59
CA LEU A 74 -7.43 -6.38 -12.72
C LEU A 74 -8.31 -6.08 -11.50
N SER A 75 -9.09 -7.07 -11.06
CA SER A 75 -9.82 -7.06 -9.80
C SER A 75 -9.74 -8.43 -9.13
N GLY A 76 -9.74 -8.48 -7.79
CA GLY A 76 -9.71 -9.73 -7.03
C GLY A 76 -8.42 -10.53 -7.24
N VAL A 77 -7.26 -9.88 -7.17
CA VAL A 77 -5.96 -10.57 -7.13
C VAL A 77 -5.79 -11.24 -5.76
N VAL A 78 -5.54 -12.54 -5.73
CA VAL A 78 -5.48 -13.34 -4.51
C VAL A 78 -4.19 -14.16 -4.44
N GLY A 79 -3.65 -14.27 -3.24
CA GLY A 79 -2.44 -15.02 -2.91
C GLY A 79 -1.34 -14.12 -2.33
N ASN A 80 -0.29 -14.73 -1.78
CA ASN A 80 0.90 -14.01 -1.32
C ASN A 80 1.78 -13.59 -2.52
N VAL A 81 1.22 -12.75 -3.39
CA VAL A 81 1.89 -12.25 -4.60
C VAL A 81 2.81 -11.11 -4.20
N PRO A 82 4.10 -11.12 -4.58
CA PRO A 82 4.98 -9.98 -4.35
C PRO A 82 4.41 -8.73 -5.05
N PRO A 83 4.04 -7.67 -4.32
CA PRO A 83 3.40 -6.48 -4.91
C PRO A 83 4.31 -5.76 -5.91
N ASP A 84 5.63 -5.85 -5.76
CA ASP A 84 6.62 -5.29 -6.70
C ASP A 84 6.67 -6.05 -8.04
N ARG A 85 6.08 -7.25 -8.12
CA ARG A 85 6.05 -8.13 -9.30
C ARG A 85 4.70 -8.12 -10.03
N ILE A 86 3.92 -7.06 -9.88
CA ILE A 86 2.68 -6.82 -10.62
C ILE A 86 2.82 -5.59 -11.53
N LEU A 87 2.56 -5.77 -12.82
CA LEU A 87 2.40 -4.71 -13.81
C LEU A 87 1.00 -4.81 -14.42
N ALA A 88 0.18 -3.78 -14.21
CA ALA A 88 -1.19 -3.69 -14.70
C ALA A 88 -1.50 -2.27 -15.18
N GLY A 89 -2.51 -2.12 -16.04
CA GLY A 89 -3.05 -0.81 -16.39
C GLY A 89 -3.79 -0.19 -15.22
N ASN A 90 -4.59 -1.00 -14.52
CA ASN A 90 -5.23 -0.64 -13.25
C ASN A 90 -5.46 -1.88 -12.37
N ILE A 91 -5.51 -1.70 -11.05
CA ILE A 91 -5.94 -2.70 -10.08
C ILE A 91 -7.03 -2.07 -9.23
N ILE A 92 -8.20 -2.71 -9.17
CA ILE A 92 -9.38 -2.11 -8.53
C ILE A 92 -10.24 -3.15 -7.81
N ASP A 93 -10.62 -2.83 -6.57
CA ASP A 93 -11.57 -3.58 -5.75
C ASP A 93 -12.61 -2.59 -5.18
N SER A 94 -13.51 -2.10 -6.05
CA SER A 94 -14.37 -0.94 -5.77
C SER A 94 -15.59 -1.21 -4.90
N ALA A 95 -15.91 -2.48 -4.63
CA ALA A 95 -17.17 -2.89 -3.98
C ALA A 95 -16.93 -3.80 -2.78
N LEU A 96 -15.87 -3.54 -2.01
CA LEU A 96 -15.68 -4.20 -0.71
C LEU A 96 -16.79 -3.75 0.26
N GLY A 97 -17.22 -4.68 1.11
CA GLY A 97 -18.10 -4.37 2.23
C GLY A 97 -17.33 -3.82 3.43
N GLN A 98 -17.95 -3.90 4.62
CA GLN A 98 -17.25 -3.64 5.88
C GLN A 98 -16.05 -4.57 6.00
N THR A 99 -14.85 -3.98 6.14
CA THR A 99 -13.59 -4.70 6.05
C THR A 99 -12.89 -4.77 7.41
N ARG A 100 -12.29 -5.92 7.69
CA ARG A 100 -11.41 -6.14 8.84
C ARG A 100 -10.12 -6.80 8.37
N ILE A 101 -8.98 -6.24 8.77
CA ILE A 101 -7.67 -6.88 8.59
C ILE A 101 -7.38 -7.69 9.85
N ASN A 102 -7.01 -8.97 9.69
CA ASN A 102 -6.73 -9.88 10.80
C ASN A 102 -5.24 -10.22 10.81
N GLY A 103 -4.53 -9.80 11.85
CA GLY A 103 -3.15 -10.20 12.09
C GLY A 103 -3.08 -11.53 12.83
N PHE A 104 -2.17 -12.41 12.42
CA PHE A 104 -1.90 -13.68 13.08
C PHE A 104 -0.40 -13.78 13.35
N ASN A 105 -0.01 -14.27 14.53
CA ASN A 105 1.38 -14.47 14.94
C ASN A 105 2.27 -13.20 14.85
N GLY A 106 1.69 -12.03 15.09
CA GLY A 106 2.41 -10.75 15.15
C GLY A 106 1.74 -9.78 16.11
N ASP A 107 2.53 -8.85 16.64
CA ASP A 107 2.09 -7.85 17.62
C ASP A 107 1.30 -6.69 16.97
N SER A 108 1.31 -6.63 15.64
CA SER A 108 0.66 -5.58 14.85
C SER A 108 -0.13 -6.13 13.67
N VAL A 109 -1.07 -5.30 13.20
CA VAL A 109 -1.85 -5.50 11.99
C VAL A 109 -1.82 -4.22 11.17
N GLU A 110 -1.75 -4.36 9.84
CA GLU A 110 -1.49 -3.23 8.94
C GLU A 110 -2.37 -3.26 7.69
N MET A 111 -2.79 -2.06 7.27
CA MET A 111 -3.22 -1.76 5.91
C MET A 111 -2.18 -0.83 5.26
N GLY A 112 -1.31 -1.39 4.41
CA GLY A 112 -0.29 -0.65 3.66
C GLY A 112 -0.84 -0.02 2.38
N LEU A 113 -0.30 1.15 2.00
CA LEU A 113 -0.62 1.86 0.77
C LEU A 113 0.64 1.99 -0.09
N ARG A 114 0.56 1.56 -1.34
CA ARG A 114 1.66 1.65 -2.30
C ARG A 114 1.26 2.39 -3.56
N VAL A 115 1.99 3.47 -3.86
CA VAL A 115 1.87 4.18 -5.15
C VAL A 115 2.94 3.64 -6.10
N HIS A 116 2.58 2.70 -6.97
CA HIS A 116 3.53 2.04 -7.89
C HIS A 116 4.32 3.00 -8.79
N LYS A 117 3.75 4.18 -9.10
CA LYS A 117 4.43 5.25 -9.86
C LYS A 117 5.54 5.93 -9.05
N LEU A 118 5.40 6.03 -7.73
CA LEU A 118 6.43 6.55 -6.84
C LEU A 118 7.54 5.51 -6.67
N THR A 119 7.16 4.30 -6.29
CA THR A 119 8.06 3.17 -6.12
C THR A 119 7.25 1.87 -6.08
N LYS A 120 7.84 0.79 -6.62
CA LYS A 120 7.20 -0.53 -6.63
C LYS A 120 7.55 -1.36 -5.40
N THR A 121 8.59 -0.98 -4.66
CA THR A 121 9.21 -1.83 -3.63
C THR A 121 8.98 -1.33 -2.21
N LEU A 122 8.55 -0.09 -2.03
CA LEU A 122 8.36 0.52 -0.71
C LEU A 122 6.91 0.99 -0.57
N ASP A 123 6.32 0.76 0.61
CA ASP A 123 5.02 1.33 0.93
C ASP A 123 5.15 2.83 1.20
N SER A 124 4.19 3.58 0.67
CA SER A 124 4.14 5.04 0.72
C SER A 124 3.47 5.59 1.99
N GLY A 125 2.72 4.74 2.68
CA GLY A 125 2.08 5.01 3.96
C GLY A 125 1.33 3.78 4.43
N ALA A 126 0.90 3.78 5.69
CA ALA A 126 0.17 2.68 6.29
C ALA A 126 -0.79 3.17 7.38
N ILE A 127 -1.79 2.35 7.68
CA ILE A 127 -2.55 2.42 8.93
C ILE A 127 -2.22 1.14 9.69
N ARG A 128 -1.66 1.26 10.89
CA ARG A 128 -1.24 0.12 11.71
C ARG A 128 -1.88 0.19 13.09
N SER A 129 -2.21 -0.97 13.64
CA SER A 129 -2.57 -1.14 15.04
C SER A 129 -1.60 -2.12 15.69
N THR A 130 -1.07 -1.77 16.85
CA THR A 130 -0.03 -2.53 17.55
C THR A 130 -0.41 -2.64 19.03
N LEU A 131 -0.19 -3.81 19.64
CA LEU A 131 -0.49 -4.00 21.06
C LEU A 131 0.37 -3.12 21.97
N ASN A 132 -0.18 -2.71 23.11
CA ASN A 132 0.59 -2.11 24.20
C ASN A 132 0.96 -3.22 25.21
N GLY A 133 2.24 -3.33 25.57
CA GLY A 133 2.72 -4.34 26.51
C GLY A 133 2.82 -5.73 25.88
N GLY A 134 1.83 -6.59 26.13
CA GLY A 134 1.82 -7.98 25.65
C GLY A 134 0.41 -8.54 25.49
N PRO A 135 0.28 -9.82 25.06
CA PRO A 135 -1.00 -10.47 24.86
C PRO A 135 -1.92 -10.40 26.09
N GLY A 136 -3.17 -10.00 25.89
CA GLY A 136 -4.17 -9.88 26.96
C GLY A 136 -4.16 -8.55 27.73
N SER A 137 -3.32 -7.58 27.35
CA SER A 137 -3.27 -6.26 28.01
C SER A 137 -4.56 -5.46 27.89
N GLY A 138 -5.41 -5.75 26.91
CA GLY A 138 -6.61 -4.96 26.62
C GLY A 138 -6.32 -3.57 26.06
N SER A 139 -5.06 -3.28 25.70
CA SER A 139 -4.64 -1.99 25.16
C SER A 139 -3.83 -2.15 23.87
N ALA A 140 -4.07 -1.22 22.94
CA ALA A 140 -3.36 -1.10 21.69
C ALA A 140 -3.20 0.38 21.33
N TRP A 141 -2.33 0.65 20.37
CA TRP A 141 -2.15 1.96 19.78
C TRP A 141 -2.25 1.88 18.28
N THR A 142 -2.67 2.99 17.68
CA THR A 142 -2.87 3.11 16.24
C THR A 142 -1.93 4.15 15.69
N GLU A 143 -1.37 3.92 14.50
CA GLU A 143 -0.60 4.92 13.77
C GLU A 143 -1.04 5.08 12.32
N ILE A 144 -0.85 6.30 11.82
CA ILE A 144 -0.98 6.67 10.42
C ILE A 144 0.39 7.16 9.98
N THR A 145 0.94 6.54 8.93
CA THR A 145 2.33 6.75 8.53
C THR A 145 2.45 7.30 7.10
N ALA A 146 3.60 7.91 6.82
CA ALA A 146 3.98 8.37 5.49
C ALA A 146 5.49 8.14 5.23
N ILE A 147 5.82 7.84 3.97
CA ILE A 147 7.20 7.72 3.49
C ILE A 147 7.89 9.09 3.42
N SER A 148 9.18 9.15 3.78
CA SER A 148 10.02 10.32 3.55
C SER A 148 11.45 9.88 3.26
N GLY A 149 12.13 10.50 2.28
CA GLY A 149 13.53 10.16 1.96
C GLY A 149 13.75 8.69 1.55
N SER A 150 12.74 8.03 0.98
CA SER A 150 12.74 6.57 0.70
C SER A 150 12.82 5.68 1.95
N LEU A 151 12.44 6.22 3.12
CA LEU A 151 12.26 5.47 4.35
C LEU A 151 10.76 5.33 4.65
N PRO A 152 10.18 4.11 4.52
CA PRO A 152 8.80 3.85 4.95
C PRO A 152 8.60 4.20 6.42
N ASP A 153 7.37 4.60 6.76
CA ASP A 153 6.95 4.97 8.12
C ASP A 153 7.76 6.09 8.81
N ALA A 154 8.55 6.86 8.05
CA ALA A 154 9.45 7.87 8.59
C ALA A 154 8.72 9.01 9.34
N VAL A 155 7.48 9.33 8.96
CA VAL A 155 6.63 10.30 9.65
C VAL A 155 5.36 9.59 10.10
N SER A 156 5.02 9.68 11.39
CA SER A 156 3.84 9.00 11.93
C SER A 156 3.13 9.77 13.04
N LEU A 157 1.81 9.86 12.93
CA LEU A 157 0.90 10.27 13.99
C LEU A 157 0.46 9.02 14.75
N LYS A 158 0.47 9.06 16.08
CA LYS A 158 0.15 7.89 16.93
C LYS A 158 -0.93 8.21 17.94
N ILE A 159 -1.80 7.25 18.21
CA ILE A 159 -2.93 7.36 19.12
C ILE A 159 -2.80 6.27 20.18
N ASN A 160 -2.79 6.65 21.46
CA ASN A 160 -2.74 5.76 22.62
C ASN A 160 -1.46 4.91 22.77
N ARG A 161 -0.33 5.33 22.18
CA ARG A 161 0.94 4.61 22.38
C ARG A 161 1.33 4.62 23.85
N GLY A 162 1.62 3.45 24.42
CA GLY A 162 1.94 3.30 25.83
C GLY A 162 0.74 3.42 26.78
N ASP A 163 -0.49 3.44 26.24
CA ASP A 163 -1.74 3.58 27.01
C ASP A 163 -1.92 4.92 27.73
N TYR A 164 -1.28 5.98 27.23
CA TYR A 164 -1.37 7.32 27.81
C TYR A 164 -2.62 8.11 27.41
N HIS A 165 -3.52 7.54 26.59
CA HIS A 165 -4.70 8.21 26.04
C HIS A 165 -4.39 9.53 25.30
N ALA A 166 -3.18 9.65 24.78
CA ALA A 166 -2.68 10.84 24.08
C ALA A 166 -2.55 10.60 22.57
N VAL A 167 -2.46 11.71 21.83
CA VAL A 167 -2.08 11.73 20.41
C VAL A 167 -0.68 12.31 20.28
N GLU A 168 0.24 11.54 19.71
CA GLU A 168 1.56 12.01 19.31
C GLU A 168 1.47 12.62 17.92
N ILE A 169 1.63 13.94 17.83
CA ILE A 169 1.53 14.71 16.58
C ILE A 169 2.94 15.02 16.08
N PRO A 170 3.32 14.62 14.84
CA PRO A 170 4.62 14.97 14.28
C PRO A 170 4.72 16.49 14.04
N VAL A 171 5.86 17.08 14.41
CA VAL A 171 6.16 18.50 14.28
C VAL A 171 7.34 18.68 13.35
N ALA A 172 7.28 19.67 12.45
CA ALA A 172 8.43 19.98 11.60
C ALA A 172 9.56 20.61 12.42
N VAL A 173 10.79 20.11 12.24
CA VAL A 173 11.98 20.61 12.96
C VAL A 173 12.62 21.84 12.33
N THR A 174 11.93 22.49 11.38
CA THR A 174 12.39 23.68 10.67
C THR A 174 11.23 24.64 10.42
N VAL A 175 11.53 25.92 10.20
CA VAL A 175 10.52 26.92 9.84
C VAL A 175 9.85 26.53 8.53
N LEU A 176 8.54 26.28 8.59
CA LEU A 176 7.76 25.84 7.43
C LEU A 176 7.52 27.00 6.44
N PRO A 177 7.64 26.78 5.12
CA PRO A 177 7.15 27.72 4.11
C PRO A 177 5.61 27.70 4.03
N ASP A 178 4.99 28.76 3.53
CA ASP A 178 3.52 28.89 3.47
C ASP A 178 2.83 27.76 2.69
N ALA A 179 3.50 27.22 1.66
CA ALA A 179 3.02 26.07 0.87
C ALA A 179 2.89 24.77 1.68
N ALA A 180 3.43 24.69 2.91
CA ALA A 180 3.30 23.52 3.77
C ALA A 180 1.86 23.30 4.28
N VAL A 181 1.00 24.33 4.26
CA VAL A 181 -0.43 24.20 4.57
C VAL A 181 -1.25 24.29 3.29
N ARG A 182 -1.85 23.17 2.91
CA ARG A 182 -2.61 23.01 1.66
C ARG A 182 -3.98 23.68 1.74
N ASP A 183 -4.80 23.26 2.69
CA ASP A 183 -6.22 23.57 2.73
C ASP A 183 -6.54 24.77 3.64
N ASN A 184 -7.59 25.52 3.31
CA ASN A 184 -8.07 26.61 4.17
C ASN A 184 -8.63 26.06 5.49
N GLY A 185 -8.46 26.79 6.58
CA GLY A 185 -8.87 26.35 7.92
C GLY A 185 -7.97 25.27 8.53
N SER A 186 -6.76 25.09 8.01
CA SER A 186 -5.80 24.08 8.47
C SER A 186 -4.57 24.69 9.15
N ILE A 187 -3.89 23.88 9.95
CA ILE A 187 -2.71 24.24 10.74
C ILE A 187 -1.58 23.22 10.51
N ALA A 188 -0.34 23.68 10.45
CA ALA A 188 0.86 22.86 10.53
C ALA A 188 1.77 23.35 11.66
N LEU A 189 2.29 22.41 12.45
CA LEU A 189 3.13 22.70 13.61
C LEU A 189 4.61 22.63 13.23
N TYR A 190 5.40 23.56 13.75
CA TYR A 190 6.84 23.58 13.52
C TYR A 190 7.62 24.18 14.69
N LEU A 191 8.92 23.87 14.75
CA LEU A 191 9.85 24.45 15.72
C LEU A 191 10.60 25.64 15.12
N GLU A 192 10.70 26.71 15.91
CA GLU A 192 11.55 27.88 15.64
C GLU A 192 12.35 28.19 16.91
N GLY A 193 13.60 27.73 16.93
CA GLY A 193 14.36 27.61 18.17
C GLY A 193 13.67 26.64 19.12
N ASP A 194 13.49 27.06 20.39
CA ASP A 194 12.82 26.26 21.42
C ASP A 194 11.29 26.50 21.49
N SER A 195 10.74 27.33 20.59
CA SER A 195 9.30 27.61 20.57
C SER A 195 8.55 26.70 19.60
N LEU A 196 7.41 26.19 20.05
CA LEU A 196 6.43 25.57 19.18
C LEU A 196 5.60 26.66 18.50
N LYS A 197 5.62 26.64 17.17
CA LYS A 197 4.87 27.57 16.32
C LYS A 197 3.81 26.83 15.50
N ALA A 198 2.86 27.60 15.01
CA ALA A 198 1.83 27.16 14.10
C ALA A 198 1.81 28.04 12.85
N LEU A 199 1.90 27.41 11.68
CA LEU A 199 1.53 28.02 10.40
C LEU A 199 0.06 27.70 10.16
N VAL A 200 -0.78 28.72 10.03
CA VAL A 200 -2.22 28.57 9.84
C VAL A 200 -2.62 29.20 8.51
N LYS A 201 -3.34 28.45 7.67
CA LYS A 201 -4.05 28.99 6.52
C LYS A 201 -5.49 29.24 6.94
N ARG A 202 -5.87 30.51 7.05
CA ARG A 202 -7.19 30.93 7.52
C ARG A 202 -8.29 30.53 6.53
N ALA A 203 -9.54 30.68 6.95
CA ALA A 203 -10.71 30.36 6.11
C ALA A 203 -10.73 31.20 4.82
N ASP A 204 -10.26 32.45 4.87
CA ASP A 204 -10.14 33.36 3.73
C ASP A 204 -8.94 33.06 2.80
N GLY A 205 -8.14 32.05 3.13
CA GLY A 205 -6.96 31.65 2.37
C GLY A 205 -5.67 32.41 2.72
N SER A 206 -5.72 33.39 3.62
CA SER A 206 -4.53 34.11 4.08
C SER A 206 -3.70 33.27 5.07
N TYR A 207 -2.40 33.52 5.12
CA TYR A 207 -1.47 32.84 6.02
C TYR A 207 -1.20 33.69 7.27
N THR A 208 -1.08 33.02 8.42
CA THR A 208 -0.66 33.64 9.68
C THR A 208 0.23 32.67 10.46
N ARG A 209 1.15 33.21 11.26
CA ARG A 209 2.02 32.42 12.15
C ARG A 209 1.71 32.75 13.60
N LEU A 210 1.55 31.72 14.43
CA LEU A 210 1.21 31.85 15.85
C LEU A 210 2.29 31.17 16.69
N THR A 211 2.51 31.68 17.90
CA THR A 211 3.31 30.99 18.93
C THR A 211 2.37 30.21 19.84
N LEU A 212 2.66 28.94 20.10
CA LEU A 212 1.82 28.06 20.91
C LEU A 212 2.45 27.72 22.26
N ALA A 213 3.76 27.46 22.30
CA ALA A 213 4.52 27.15 23.50
C ALA A 213 5.95 27.68 23.37
#